data_AF-A0A1H4HS32-F1
#
_entry.id   AF-A0A1H4HS32-F1
#
_cell.length_a   1.000
_cell.length_b   1.000
_cell.length_c   1.000
_cell.angle_alpha   90.00
_cell.angle_beta   90.00
_cell.angle_gamma   90.00
#
_symmetry.space_group_name_H-M   'P 1'
#
loop_
_entity.id
_entity.type
_entity.pdbx_description
1 polymer ?
#
loop_
_entity_poly.entity_id
_entity_poly.type
_entity_poly.pdbx_seq_one_letter_code
_entity_poly.pdbx_strand_id
1 'polypeptide(L)'
;MVRKSHFDPQRVREEIAIAAARMIAEDGLDYSTAKRKAARQVVGETRVAGEWLPDNDQIEEEIREYQSLFQGDSQPAVLRRLREAALEWMDRLASFNPYLTGAVLGGTAGGHSDVHLQAFCDNPKEVAIYLLNANIQYDVSETRHFAGRGYVETLSFLWRPANERREAEPVGIHVALYDSDDLRGAVRADARGRTARANRQAVQALLAESSATASAA
;
A
#
# COMPACT_ATOMS: atom_id res chain seq x y z
N MET A 1 37.90 10.74 -28.53
CA MET A 1 37.03 9.54 -28.63
C MET A 1 36.09 9.54 -27.44
N VAL A 2 34.83 9.95 -27.64
CA VAL A 2 33.82 9.90 -26.59
C VAL A 2 33.44 8.44 -26.39
N ARG A 3 33.75 7.87 -25.23
CA ARG A 3 33.19 6.57 -24.81
C ARG A 3 31.67 6.78 -24.73
N LYS A 4 30.94 6.42 -25.79
CA LYS A 4 29.49 6.25 -25.71
C LYS A 4 29.28 5.14 -24.69
N SER A 5 28.85 5.51 -23.48
CA SER A 5 28.50 4.52 -22.48
C SER A 5 27.33 3.71 -23.03
N HIS A 6 27.55 2.43 -23.28
CA HIS A 6 26.59 1.52 -23.89
C HIS A 6 25.63 0.99 -22.82
N PHE A 7 25.12 1.87 -21.95
CA PHE A 7 24.11 1.46 -20.98
C PHE A 7 22.81 1.21 -21.73
N ASP A 8 22.35 -0.04 -21.73
CA ASP A 8 21.02 -0.39 -22.19
C ASP A 8 19.99 0.22 -21.21
N PRO A 9 19.12 1.15 -21.67
CA PRO A 9 18.12 1.77 -20.82
C PRO A 9 17.21 0.77 -20.13
N GLN A 10 16.96 -0.38 -20.75
CA GLN A 10 16.15 -1.43 -20.15
C GLN A 10 16.86 -2.08 -18.97
N ARG A 11 18.13 -2.47 -19.14
CA ARG A 11 18.92 -3.09 -18.07
C ARG A 11 19.09 -2.17 -16.86
N VAL A 12 19.35 -0.89 -17.10
CA VAL A 12 19.46 0.09 -16.01
C VAL A 12 18.12 0.25 -15.29
N ARG A 13 17.01 0.19 -16.02
CA ARG A 13 15.67 0.25 -15.42
C ARG A 13 15.42 -0.95 -14.50
N GLU A 14 15.79 -2.15 -14.93
CA GLU A 14 15.72 -3.38 -14.13
C GLU A 14 16.59 -3.27 -12.87
N GLU A 15 17.84 -2.81 -13.01
CA GLU A 15 18.74 -2.60 -11.86
C GLU A 15 18.18 -1.57 -10.85
N ILE A 16 17.53 -0.50 -11.33
CA ILE A 16 16.84 0.47 -10.47
C ILE A 16 15.62 -0.15 -9.80
N ALA A 17 14.84 -1.00 -10.51
CA ALA A 17 13.67 -1.66 -9.95
C ALA A 17 14.06 -2.62 -8.82
N ILE A 18 15.08 -3.46 -9.02
CA ILE A 18 15.63 -4.37 -8.01
C ILE A 18 16.10 -3.58 -6.77
N ALA A 19 16.88 -2.52 -6.99
CA ALA A 19 17.40 -1.70 -5.89
C ALA A 19 16.26 -0.98 -5.13
N ALA A 20 15.25 -0.48 -5.83
CA ALA A 20 14.09 0.16 -5.21
C ALA A 20 13.25 -0.86 -4.42
N ALA A 21 13.01 -2.05 -4.98
CA ALA A 21 12.26 -3.11 -4.33
C ALA A 21 12.88 -3.52 -3.00
N ARG A 22 14.21 -3.69 -2.97
CA ARG A 22 14.95 -3.95 -1.74
C ARG A 22 14.78 -2.85 -0.70
N MET A 23 14.93 -1.58 -1.08
CA MET A 23 14.73 -0.44 -0.16
C MET A 23 13.30 -0.37 0.39
N ILE A 24 12.30 -0.78 -0.39
CA ILE A 24 10.91 -0.80 0.07
C ILE A 24 10.70 -1.97 1.04
N ALA A 25 11.19 -3.16 0.68
CA ALA A 25 10.98 -4.39 1.44
C ALA A 25 11.78 -4.46 2.74
N GLU A 26 12.99 -3.90 2.79
CA GLU A 26 13.87 -3.93 3.96
C GLU A 26 13.74 -2.68 4.83
N ASP A 27 13.75 -1.49 4.20
CA ASP A 27 13.86 -0.23 4.93
C ASP A 27 12.51 0.52 5.03
N GLY A 28 11.45 -0.01 4.42
CA GLY A 28 10.11 0.58 4.48
C GLY A 28 9.96 1.92 3.75
N LEU A 29 10.79 2.20 2.75
CA LEU A 29 10.73 3.46 2.01
C LEU A 29 9.45 3.55 1.17
N ASP A 30 8.92 4.77 1.00
CA ASP A 30 7.88 5.01 0.00
C ASP A 30 8.43 4.85 -1.43
N TYR A 31 7.56 4.48 -2.36
CA TYR A 31 7.91 4.25 -3.77
C TYR A 31 8.69 5.41 -4.40
N SER A 32 8.32 6.65 -4.10
CA SER A 32 8.94 7.82 -4.72
C SER A 32 10.36 8.04 -4.21
N THR A 33 10.57 7.87 -2.91
CA THR A 33 11.89 8.00 -2.28
C THR A 33 12.78 6.82 -2.64
N ALA A 34 12.25 5.59 -2.64
CA ALA A 34 12.96 4.39 -3.07
C ALA A 34 13.42 4.52 -4.52
N LYS A 35 12.50 4.86 -5.44
CA LYS A 35 12.81 5.07 -6.87
C LYS A 35 13.89 6.14 -7.06
N ARG A 36 13.82 7.26 -6.34
CA ARG A 36 14.82 8.34 -6.42
C ARG A 36 16.18 7.91 -5.88
N LYS A 37 16.24 7.20 -4.74
CA LYS A 37 17.49 6.71 -4.15
C LYS A 37 18.13 5.62 -4.99
N ALA A 38 17.33 4.66 -5.48
CA ALA A 38 17.78 3.60 -6.37
C ALA A 38 18.35 4.16 -7.68
N ALA A 39 17.64 5.12 -8.31
CA ALA A 39 18.12 5.79 -9.50
C ALA A 39 19.47 6.50 -9.27
N ARG A 40 19.63 7.18 -8.13
CA ARG A 40 20.89 7.82 -7.75
C ARG A 40 22.01 6.80 -7.52
N GLN A 41 21.71 5.64 -6.95
CA GLN A 41 22.70 4.59 -6.68
C GLN A 41 23.19 3.92 -7.98
N VAL A 42 22.29 3.66 -8.93
CA VAL A 42 22.59 2.93 -10.17
C VAL A 42 23.21 3.85 -11.23
N VAL A 43 22.64 5.04 -11.43
CA VAL A 43 23.07 5.97 -12.50
C VAL A 43 24.13 6.96 -12.01
N GLY A 44 24.22 7.20 -10.70
CA GLY A 44 25.13 8.19 -10.11
C GLY A 44 24.67 9.64 -10.25
N GLU A 45 23.58 9.89 -10.96
CA GLU A 45 23.02 11.24 -11.19
C GLU A 45 21.79 11.52 -10.33
N THR A 46 21.57 12.78 -9.99
CA THR A 46 20.41 13.20 -9.18
C THR A 46 19.13 13.37 -10.03
N ARG A 47 19.27 13.58 -11.34
CA ARG A 47 18.15 13.68 -12.28
C ARG A 47 18.35 12.65 -13.38
N VAL A 48 17.49 11.64 -13.38
CA VAL A 48 17.50 10.57 -14.36
C VAL A 48 16.31 10.77 -15.31
N ALA A 49 16.54 10.64 -16.63
CA ALA A 49 15.46 10.77 -17.60
C ALA A 49 14.42 9.66 -17.43
N GLY A 50 13.15 9.96 -17.72
CA GLY A 50 12.04 9.04 -17.46
C GLY A 50 12.16 7.68 -18.16
N GLU A 51 12.87 7.61 -19.29
CA GLU A 51 13.15 6.36 -20.03
C GLU A 51 13.99 5.34 -19.25
N TRP A 52 14.71 5.77 -18.22
CA TRP A 52 15.54 4.91 -17.37
C TRP A 52 14.84 4.53 -16.07
N LEU A 53 13.70 5.16 -15.75
CA LEU A 53 12.99 4.92 -14.50
C LEU A 53 11.97 3.79 -14.66
N PRO A 54 11.90 2.85 -13.71
CA PRO A 54 10.86 1.84 -13.72
C PRO A 54 9.50 2.49 -13.44
N ASP A 55 8.46 1.92 -14.01
CA ASP A 55 7.10 2.21 -13.56
C ASP A 55 6.84 1.54 -12.18
N ASN A 56 5.68 1.80 -11.59
CA ASN A 56 5.36 1.22 -10.28
C ASN A 56 5.06 -0.28 -10.37
N ASP A 57 4.56 -0.76 -11.50
CA ASP A 57 4.24 -2.18 -11.68
C ASP A 57 5.52 -3.03 -11.70
N GLN A 58 6.56 -2.55 -12.39
CA GLN A 58 7.87 -3.17 -12.40
C GLN A 58 8.46 -3.25 -10.99
N ILE A 59 8.32 -2.18 -10.19
CA ILE A 59 8.79 -2.20 -8.80
C ILE A 59 7.97 -3.19 -7.97
N GLU A 60 6.64 -3.25 -8.13
CA GLU A 60 5.79 -4.19 -7.39
C GLU A 60 6.13 -5.66 -7.69
N GLU A 61 6.44 -5.97 -8.95
CA GLU A 61 6.87 -7.31 -9.37
C GLU A 61 8.20 -7.70 -8.71
N GLU A 62 9.18 -6.80 -8.73
CA GLU A 62 10.48 -7.00 -8.07
C GLU A 62 10.35 -7.11 -6.53
N ILE A 63 9.44 -6.35 -5.90
CA ILE A 63 9.14 -6.49 -4.47
C ILE A 63 8.63 -7.89 -4.17
N ARG A 64 7.72 -8.41 -5.01
CA ARG A 64 7.14 -9.74 -4.82
C ARG A 64 8.20 -10.83 -4.97
N GLU A 65 9.06 -10.72 -5.98
CA GLU A 65 10.17 -11.65 -6.17
C GLU A 65 11.13 -11.60 -4.98
N TYR A 66 11.52 -10.40 -4.55
CA TYR A 66 12.37 -10.21 -3.37
C TYR A 66 11.78 -10.84 -2.11
N GLN A 67 10.51 -10.57 -1.84
CA GLN A 67 9.80 -11.12 -0.68
C GLN A 67 9.70 -12.65 -0.75
N SER A 68 9.44 -13.21 -1.94
CA SER A 68 9.41 -14.67 -2.11
C SER A 68 10.77 -15.32 -1.83
N LEU A 69 11.87 -14.64 -2.18
CA LEU A 69 13.22 -15.18 -2.02
C LEU A 69 13.78 -14.99 -0.60
N PHE A 70 13.49 -13.87 0.05
CA PHE A 70 14.14 -13.47 1.30
C PHE A 70 13.19 -13.36 2.51
N GLN A 71 11.88 -13.26 2.28
CA GLN A 71 10.87 -13.04 3.32
C GLN A 71 9.67 -14.02 3.21
N GLY A 72 9.85 -15.15 2.52
CA GLY A 72 8.77 -16.09 2.22
C GLY A 72 8.09 -16.67 3.47
N ASP A 73 8.84 -16.81 4.57
CA ASP A 73 8.32 -17.37 5.82
C ASP A 73 7.59 -16.33 6.70
N SER A 74 7.95 -15.05 6.58
CA SER A 74 7.45 -13.99 7.47
C SER A 74 6.39 -13.11 6.83
N GLN A 75 6.57 -12.75 5.55
CA GLN A 75 5.71 -11.80 4.85
C GLN A 75 4.26 -12.28 4.72
N PRO A 76 3.95 -13.55 4.41
CA PRO A 76 2.56 -14.00 4.31
C PRO A 76 1.79 -13.85 5.63
N ALA A 77 2.44 -14.10 6.76
CA ALA A 77 1.84 -13.94 8.08
C ALA A 77 1.57 -12.45 8.40
N VAL A 78 2.51 -11.57 8.07
CA VAL A 78 2.35 -10.11 8.22
C VAL A 78 1.23 -9.59 7.34
N LEU A 79 1.20 -9.96 6.06
CA LEU A 79 0.16 -9.57 5.11
C LEU A 79 -1.23 -10.01 5.59
N ARG A 80 -1.35 -11.25 6.07
CA ARG A 80 -2.59 -11.76 6.65
C ARG A 80 -3.05 -10.92 7.83
N ARG A 81 -2.15 -10.65 8.78
CA ARG A 81 -2.41 -9.81 9.95
C ARG A 81 -2.92 -8.41 9.55
N LEU A 82 -2.28 -7.77 8.59
CA LEU A 82 -2.69 -6.45 8.09
C LEU A 82 -4.07 -6.50 7.40
N ARG A 83 -4.38 -7.58 6.67
CA ARG A 83 -5.71 -7.79 6.06
C ARG A 83 -6.79 -8.05 7.10
N GLU A 84 -6.49 -8.77 8.18
CA GLU A 84 -7.42 -8.98 9.30
C GLU A 84 -7.72 -7.64 10.01
N ALA A 85 -6.69 -6.83 10.29
CA ALA A 85 -6.86 -5.48 10.85
C ALA A 85 -7.65 -4.55 9.91
N ALA A 86 -7.40 -4.61 8.61
CA ALA A 86 -8.17 -3.88 7.61
C ALA A 86 -9.64 -4.28 7.63
N LEU A 87 -9.92 -5.59 7.66
CA LEU A 87 -11.29 -6.11 7.68
C LEU A 87 -12.05 -5.67 8.93
N GLU A 88 -11.41 -5.69 10.10
CA GLU A 88 -11.98 -5.17 11.35
C GLU A 88 -12.41 -3.70 11.21
N TRP A 89 -11.54 -2.86 10.64
CA TRP A 89 -11.84 -1.45 10.44
C TRP A 89 -12.86 -1.18 9.35
N MET A 90 -12.89 -2.00 8.29
CA MET A 90 -13.94 -1.94 7.28
C MET A 90 -15.32 -2.28 7.88
N ASP A 91 -15.38 -3.16 8.88
CA ASP A 91 -16.61 -3.47 9.60
C ASP A 91 -17.05 -2.33 10.52
N ARG A 92 -16.10 -1.71 11.23
CA ARG A 92 -16.34 -0.53 12.07
C ARG A 92 -16.84 0.66 11.26
N LEU A 93 -16.25 0.89 10.09
CA LEU A 93 -16.53 2.02 9.21
C LEU A 93 -17.59 1.70 8.15
N ALA A 94 -18.36 0.62 8.28
CA ALA A 94 -19.28 0.16 7.25
C ALA A 94 -20.29 1.22 6.78
N SER A 95 -20.71 2.13 7.67
CA SER A 95 -21.59 3.28 7.34
C SER A 95 -20.97 4.30 6.38
N PHE A 96 -19.64 4.29 6.22
CA PHE A 96 -18.86 5.24 5.42
C PHE A 96 -18.27 4.59 4.15
N ASN A 97 -18.82 3.44 3.73
CA ASN A 97 -18.46 2.75 2.49
C ASN A 97 -16.94 2.58 2.29
N PRO A 98 -16.26 1.81 3.17
CA PRO A 98 -14.81 1.73 3.20
C PRO A 98 -14.24 0.76 2.16
N TYR A 99 -13.09 1.12 1.59
CA TYR A 99 -12.34 0.30 0.63
C TYR A 99 -10.86 0.21 1.03
N LEU A 100 -10.30 -0.99 0.96
CA LEU A 100 -8.87 -1.23 1.13
C LEU A 100 -8.09 -0.82 -0.13
N THR A 101 -6.90 -0.23 0.07
CA THR A 101 -5.97 0.17 -0.99
C THR A 101 -4.52 -0.10 -0.60
N GLY A 102 -3.58 0.18 -1.51
CA GLY A 102 -2.14 0.13 -1.24
C GLY A 102 -1.57 -1.28 -1.14
N ALA A 103 -0.42 -1.40 -0.46
CA ALA A 103 0.38 -2.62 -0.42
C ALA A 103 -0.37 -3.83 0.18
N VAL A 104 -1.28 -3.60 1.13
CA VAL A 104 -2.07 -4.67 1.77
C VAL A 104 -3.05 -5.31 0.78
N LEU A 105 -3.62 -4.50 -0.11
CA LEU A 105 -4.42 -5.00 -1.24
C LEU A 105 -3.52 -5.70 -2.27
N GLY A 106 -2.45 -5.03 -2.71
CA GLY A 106 -1.52 -5.53 -3.73
C GLY A 106 -0.75 -6.80 -3.35
N GLY A 107 -0.74 -7.16 -2.07
CA GLY A 107 -0.08 -8.35 -1.55
C GLY A 107 1.41 -8.19 -1.29
N THR A 108 1.93 -6.97 -1.42
CA THR A 108 3.35 -6.63 -1.21
C THR A 108 3.63 -6.02 0.16
N ALA A 109 2.62 -5.94 1.03
CA ALA A 109 2.80 -5.41 2.38
C ALA A 109 3.77 -6.25 3.21
N GLY A 110 4.69 -5.58 3.91
CA GLY A 110 5.69 -6.16 4.80
C GLY A 110 5.64 -5.57 6.21
N GLY A 111 6.68 -5.77 7.01
CA GLY A 111 6.73 -5.34 8.42
C GLY A 111 6.62 -3.82 8.64
N HIS A 112 6.91 -3.03 7.61
CA HIS A 112 6.84 -1.56 7.64
C HIS A 112 5.59 -1.00 6.94
N SER A 113 4.63 -1.86 6.60
CA SER A 113 3.43 -1.46 5.87
C SER A 113 2.27 -1.17 6.82
N ASP A 114 1.64 -0.02 6.61
CA ASP A 114 0.39 0.35 7.26
C ASP A 114 -0.83 0.01 6.40
N VAL A 115 -2.00 0.02 7.03
CA VAL A 115 -3.29 -0.21 6.35
C VAL A 115 -3.83 1.11 5.83
N HIS A 116 -4.08 1.19 4.52
CA HIS A 116 -4.68 2.35 3.87
C HIS A 116 -6.11 2.07 3.43
N LEU A 117 -7.07 2.73 4.07
CA LEU A 117 -8.48 2.70 3.74
C LEU A 117 -8.90 4.02 3.06
N GLN A 118 -9.86 3.91 2.16
CA GLN A 118 -10.60 5.05 1.60
C GLN A 118 -12.05 4.92 2.03
N ALA A 119 -12.57 5.92 2.74
CA ALA A 119 -13.98 6.02 3.12
C ALA A 119 -14.67 7.01 2.19
N PHE A 120 -15.85 6.65 1.68
CA PHE A 120 -16.63 7.46 0.76
C PHE A 120 -17.93 7.86 1.43
N CYS A 121 -18.02 9.11 1.87
CA CYS A 121 -19.12 9.62 2.67
C CYS A 121 -19.44 11.07 2.30
N ASP A 122 -20.72 11.45 2.42
CA ASP A 122 -21.18 12.81 2.13
C ASP A 122 -20.65 13.85 3.14
N ASN A 123 -20.28 13.41 4.35
CA ASN A 123 -19.80 14.28 5.42
C ASN A 123 -18.58 13.68 6.15
N PRO A 124 -17.35 14.09 5.81
CA PRO A 124 -16.12 13.55 6.42
C PRO A 124 -16.04 13.76 7.93
N LYS A 125 -16.73 14.78 8.47
CA LYS A 125 -16.76 15.06 9.92
C LYS A 125 -17.42 13.93 10.70
N GLU A 126 -18.32 13.17 10.09
CA GLU A 126 -18.98 12.04 10.76
C GLU A 126 -18.00 10.90 11.06
N VAL A 127 -16.99 10.70 10.20
CA VAL A 127 -15.92 9.73 10.44
C VAL A 127 -15.05 10.17 11.62
N ALA A 128 -14.68 11.44 11.67
CA ALA A 128 -13.95 12.02 12.80
C ALA A 128 -14.73 11.87 14.13
N ILE A 129 -16.02 12.23 14.13
CA ILE A 129 -16.90 12.06 15.29
C ILE A 129 -17.03 10.59 15.69
N TYR A 130 -17.14 9.68 14.73
CA TYR A 130 -17.17 8.24 15.00
C TYR A 130 -15.91 7.78 15.75
N LEU A 131 -14.71 8.19 15.28
CA LEU A 131 -13.45 7.84 15.93
C LEU A 131 -13.36 8.43 17.35
N LEU A 132 -13.78 9.68 17.55
CA LEU A 132 -13.83 10.31 18.88
C LEU A 132 -14.77 9.57 19.84
N ASN A 133 -15.97 9.20 19.38
CA ASN A 133 -16.94 8.45 20.18
C ASN A 133 -16.43 7.03 20.52
N ALA A 134 -15.63 6.43 19.65
CA ALA A 134 -14.93 5.18 19.89
C ALA A 134 -13.67 5.34 20.77
N ASN A 135 -13.38 6.57 21.25
CA ASN A 135 -12.22 6.94 22.05
C ASN A 135 -10.88 6.62 21.36
N ILE A 136 -10.84 6.81 20.02
CA ILE A 136 -9.65 6.62 19.19
C ILE A 136 -8.97 7.97 19.01
N GLN A 137 -7.73 8.05 19.47
CA GLN A 137 -6.87 9.20 19.19
C GLN A 137 -6.29 9.08 17.78
N TYR A 138 -6.44 10.13 16.98
CA TYR A 138 -5.96 10.17 15.60
C TYR A 138 -5.30 11.50 15.29
N ASP A 139 -4.38 11.45 14.33
CA ASP A 139 -3.74 12.60 13.71
C ASP A 139 -4.42 12.92 12.38
N VAL A 140 -4.49 14.21 12.05
CA VAL A 140 -5.05 14.70 10.79
C VAL A 140 -3.91 15.08 9.85
N SER A 141 -4.01 14.62 8.61
CA SER A 141 -3.06 14.91 7.53
C SER A 141 -3.80 15.01 6.20
N GLU A 142 -3.07 15.31 5.12
CA GLU A 142 -3.62 15.37 3.78
C GLU A 142 -2.91 14.37 2.85
N THR A 143 -3.69 13.59 2.11
CA THR A 143 -3.19 12.68 1.08
C THR A 143 -3.65 13.16 -0.29
N ARG A 144 -2.85 12.94 -1.34
CA ARG A 144 -3.24 13.30 -2.70
C ARG A 144 -4.47 12.50 -3.12
N HIS A 145 -5.46 13.20 -3.67
CA HIS A 145 -6.67 12.60 -4.21
C HIS A 145 -6.32 11.60 -5.33
N PHE A 146 -6.89 10.40 -5.33
CA PHE A 146 -6.55 9.34 -6.30
C PHE A 146 -6.75 9.77 -7.77
N ALA A 147 -7.80 10.56 -8.07
CA ALA A 147 -8.08 11.12 -9.40
C ALA A 147 -7.37 12.46 -9.68
N GLY A 148 -6.42 12.88 -8.84
CA GLY A 148 -5.67 14.11 -9.02
C GLY A 148 -6.45 15.40 -8.75
N ARG A 149 -7.61 15.34 -8.10
CA ARG A 149 -8.48 16.49 -7.78
C ARG A 149 -8.02 17.32 -6.57
N GLY A 150 -6.71 17.33 -6.29
CA GLY A 150 -6.14 17.99 -5.12
C GLY A 150 -5.79 17.02 -4.00
N TYR A 151 -6.15 17.37 -2.77
CA TYR A 151 -5.84 16.61 -1.56
C TYR A 151 -7.12 16.29 -0.79
N VAL A 152 -7.07 15.20 -0.04
CA VAL A 152 -8.14 14.73 0.84
C VAL A 152 -7.63 14.59 2.26
N GLU A 153 -8.49 14.88 3.22
CA GLU A 153 -8.19 14.69 4.64
C GLU A 153 -7.96 13.20 4.93
N THR A 154 -6.97 12.90 5.76
CA THR A 154 -6.58 11.54 6.14
C THR A 154 -6.41 11.46 7.64
N LEU A 155 -7.23 10.62 8.27
CA LEU A 155 -7.19 10.35 9.72
C LEU A 155 -6.27 9.15 9.96
N SER A 156 -5.23 9.34 10.76
CA SER A 156 -4.19 8.34 10.99
C SER A 156 -4.13 7.98 12.47
N PHE A 157 -4.10 6.69 12.79
CA PHE A 157 -4.03 6.23 14.17
C PHE A 157 -3.41 4.85 14.27
N LEU A 158 -2.96 4.50 15.47
CA LEU A 158 -2.42 3.19 15.80
C LEU A 158 -3.53 2.28 16.34
N TRP A 159 -3.67 1.09 15.76
CA TRP A 159 -4.64 0.09 16.17
C TRP A 159 -3.94 -1.19 16.63
N ARG A 160 -4.45 -1.80 17.70
CA ARG A 160 -4.03 -3.13 18.12
C ARG A 160 -5.24 -4.07 18.04
N PRO A 161 -5.23 -5.07 17.15
CA PRO A 161 -6.28 -6.07 17.08
C PRO A 161 -6.52 -6.73 18.46
N ALA A 162 -7.77 -6.95 18.82
CA ALA A 162 -8.14 -7.41 20.16
C ALA A 162 -7.66 -8.84 20.47
N ASN A 163 -7.41 -9.64 19.43
CA ASN A 163 -6.86 -10.99 19.50
C ASN A 163 -5.34 -11.02 19.74
N GLU A 164 -4.66 -9.87 19.75
CA GLU A 164 -3.21 -9.78 19.92
C GLU A 164 -2.78 -9.45 21.35
N ARG A 165 -1.58 -9.93 21.70
CA ARG A 165 -0.94 -9.63 22.99
C ARG A 165 -0.61 -8.14 23.08
N ARG A 166 -0.59 -7.60 24.29
CA ARG A 166 -0.24 -6.18 24.53
C ARG A 166 1.16 -5.78 24.02
N GLU A 167 2.06 -6.75 23.97
CA GLU A 167 3.45 -6.58 23.48
C GLU A 167 3.54 -6.51 21.96
N ALA A 168 2.49 -6.88 21.22
CA ALA A 168 2.49 -6.78 19.76
C ALA A 168 2.55 -5.31 19.33
N GLU A 169 3.37 -5.04 18.31
CA GLU A 169 3.48 -3.73 17.69
C GLU A 169 2.12 -3.33 17.10
N PRO A 170 1.62 -2.12 17.37
CA PRO A 170 0.36 -1.69 16.77
C PRO A 170 0.49 -1.55 15.25
N VAL A 171 -0.64 -1.72 14.56
CA VAL A 171 -0.78 -1.50 13.12
C VAL A 171 -1.17 -0.03 12.89
N GLY A 172 -0.48 0.68 12.00
CA GLY A 172 -0.94 1.99 11.54
C GLY A 172 -2.15 1.84 10.62
N ILE A 173 -3.20 2.61 10.89
CA ILE A 173 -4.39 2.71 10.07
C ILE A 173 -4.51 4.14 9.56
N HIS A 174 -4.65 4.29 8.24
CA HIS A 174 -4.87 5.57 7.58
C HIS A 174 -6.19 5.53 6.83
N VAL A 175 -7.11 6.43 7.18
CA VAL A 175 -8.43 6.54 6.56
C VAL A 175 -8.50 7.85 5.79
N ALA A 176 -8.36 7.77 4.46
CA ALA A 176 -8.54 8.92 3.57
C ALA A 176 -10.03 9.13 3.28
N LEU A 177 -10.50 10.37 3.44
CA LEU A 177 -11.92 10.72 3.40
C LEU A 177 -12.26 11.33 2.04
N TYR A 178 -13.13 10.66 1.30
CA TYR A 178 -13.60 11.05 -0.03
C TYR A 178 -15.09 11.37 -0.01
N ASP A 179 -15.50 12.21 -0.97
CA ASP A 179 -16.91 12.43 -1.25
C ASP A 179 -17.53 11.17 -1.87
N SER A 180 -18.80 10.89 -1.57
CA SER A 180 -19.51 9.75 -2.13
C SER A 180 -19.57 9.78 -3.67
N ASP A 181 -19.56 10.95 -4.30
CA ASP A 181 -19.51 11.09 -5.76
C ASP A 181 -18.17 10.68 -6.37
N ASP A 182 -17.07 10.72 -5.61
CA ASP A 182 -15.76 10.26 -6.09
C ASP A 182 -15.72 8.74 -6.31
N LEU A 183 -16.62 7.98 -5.68
CA LEU A 183 -16.68 6.52 -5.88
C LEU A 183 -17.08 6.14 -7.33
N ARG A 184 -17.73 7.05 -8.05
CA ARG A 184 -18.22 6.79 -9.41
C ARG A 184 -17.05 6.51 -10.36
N GLY A 185 -16.96 5.28 -10.84
CA GLY A 185 -15.89 4.82 -11.73
C GLY A 185 -14.56 4.55 -11.04
N ALA A 186 -14.45 4.80 -9.74
CA ALA A 186 -13.26 4.54 -8.95
C ALA A 186 -12.96 3.04 -8.87
N VAL A 187 -13.96 2.19 -8.66
CA VAL A 187 -13.82 0.74 -8.41
C VAL A 187 -13.49 -0.07 -9.68
N ARG A 188 -13.26 0.58 -10.84
CA ARG A 188 -12.92 -0.14 -12.07
C ARG A 188 -11.54 -0.80 -11.95
N ALA A 189 -11.47 -2.05 -12.38
CA ALA A 189 -10.20 -2.74 -12.55
C ALA A 189 -9.34 -2.04 -13.61
N ASP A 190 -8.03 -2.07 -13.43
CA ASP A 190 -7.07 -1.62 -14.43
C ASP A 190 -7.08 -2.55 -15.66
N ALA A 191 -6.30 -2.21 -16.69
CA ALA A 191 -6.17 -3.01 -17.91
C ALA A 191 -5.63 -4.44 -17.66
N ARG A 192 -5.09 -4.71 -16.47
CA ARG A 192 -4.56 -6.01 -16.03
C ARG A 192 -5.53 -6.76 -15.11
N GLY A 193 -6.74 -6.25 -14.91
CA GLY A 193 -7.76 -6.86 -14.06
C GLY A 193 -7.55 -6.63 -12.56
N ARG A 194 -6.52 -5.86 -12.15
CA ARG A 194 -6.29 -5.52 -10.74
C ARG A 194 -7.22 -4.38 -10.34
N THR A 195 -7.91 -4.56 -9.23
CA THR A 195 -8.74 -3.50 -8.65
C THR A 195 -7.86 -2.56 -7.83
N ALA A 196 -7.93 -1.26 -8.10
CA ALA A 196 -7.23 -0.26 -7.28
C ALA A 196 -7.79 -0.15 -5.84
N ARG A 197 -8.99 -0.69 -5.62
CA ARG A 197 -9.74 -0.68 -4.35
C ARG A 197 -10.47 -1.99 -4.17
N ALA A 198 -10.41 -2.56 -2.97
CA ALA A 198 -11.17 -3.75 -2.61
C ALA A 198 -12.23 -3.43 -1.56
N ASN A 199 -13.47 -3.86 -1.81
CA ASN A 199 -14.52 -3.83 -0.81
C ASN A 199 -14.31 -4.95 0.23
N ARG A 200 -15.14 -4.96 1.27
CA ARG A 200 -15.08 -5.95 2.36
C ARG A 200 -15.06 -7.40 1.84
N GLN A 201 -15.94 -7.73 0.89
CA GLN A 201 -16.07 -9.07 0.36
C GLN A 201 -14.81 -9.52 -0.38
N ALA A 202 -14.19 -8.62 -1.15
CA ALA A 202 -12.92 -8.90 -1.82
C ALA A 202 -11.79 -9.14 -0.81
N VAL A 203 -11.71 -8.37 0.28
CA VAL A 203 -10.71 -8.59 1.35
C VAL A 203 -10.93 -9.93 2.05
N GLN A 204 -12.18 -10.32 2.30
CA GLN A 204 -12.51 -11.64 2.85
C GLN A 204 -12.07 -12.78 1.93
N ALA A 205 -12.26 -12.64 0.61
CA ALA A 205 -11.79 -13.63 -0.36
C ALA A 205 -10.26 -13.77 -0.32
N LEU A 206 -9.52 -12.65 -0.26
CA LEU A 206 -8.05 -12.65 -0.15
C LEU A 206 -7.54 -13.35 1.13
N LEU A 207 -8.26 -13.21 2.24
CA LEU A 207 -7.95 -13.91 3.49
C LEU A 207 -8.23 -15.42 3.37
N ALA A 208 -9.34 -15.80 2.72
CA ALA A 208 -9.68 -17.20 2.49
C ALA A 208 -8.65 -17.89 1.58
N GLU A 209 -8.23 -17.24 0.49
CA GLU A 209 -7.20 -17.74 -0.41
C GLU A 209 -5.86 -17.97 0.32
N SER A 210 -5.43 -17.02 1.16
CA SER A 210 -4.21 -17.16 1.96
C SER A 210 -4.28 -18.35 2.92
N SER A 211 -5.45 -18.62 3.50
CA SER A 211 -5.65 -19.76 4.40
C SER A 211 -5.60 -21.11 3.67
N ALA A 212 -6.10 -21.17 2.43
CA ALA A 212 -6.05 -22.38 1.60
C ALA A 212 -4.61 -22.72 1.20
N THR A 213 -3.81 -21.72 0.80
CA THR A 213 -2.39 -21.92 0.47
C THR A 213 -1.57 -22.39 1.67
N ALA A 214 -1.82 -21.83 2.85
CA ALA A 214 -1.13 -22.24 4.09
C ALA A 214 -1.51 -23.65 4.57
N SER A 215 -2.67 -24.18 4.18
CA SER A 215 -3.09 -25.57 4.50
C SER A 215 -2.59 -26.61 3.50
N ALA A 216 -2.09 -26.18 2.34
CA ALA A 216 -1.62 -27.05 1.26
C ALA A 216 -0.09 -27.23 1.23
N ALA A 217 0.65 -26.41 1.97
CA ALA A 217 2.09 -26.49 2.20
C ALA A 217 2.40 -27.27 3.49
#